data_AF-A0A1B1MQB1-F1
#
_entry.id   AF-A0A1B1MQB1-F1
#
_cell.length_a   1.000
_cell.length_b   1.000
_cell.length_c   1.000
_cell.angle_alpha   90.00
_cell.angle_beta   90.00
_cell.angle_gamma   90.00
#
_symmetry.space_group_name_H-M   'P 1'
#
loop_
_entity.id
_entity.type
_entity.pdbx_description
1 polymer ?
#
loop_
_entity_poly.entity_id
_entity_poly.type
_entity_poly.pdbx_seq_one_letter_code
_entity_poly.pdbx_strand_id
1 'polypeptide(L)'
;MRHDPGGLLFIALGLALVAAGFVWRGRVLRPLSVKRAQAAVIRERSRNLLRSADMAIAEARRRAARGEPAIVTVKDVTRVACQHYGYRFVEREEAAAALRQRYEAADCRVDCMTDAFS
;
A
#
# COMPACT_ATOMS: atom_id res chain seq x y z
N MET A 1 -0.96 46.83 -40.98
CA MET A 1 -0.10 45.67 -40.67
C MET A 1 -0.65 44.50 -41.46
N ARG A 2 -0.01 44.14 -42.59
CA ARG A 2 -0.47 43.06 -43.46
C ARG A 2 0.04 41.77 -42.85
N HIS A 3 -0.83 40.99 -42.22
CA HIS A 3 -0.46 39.67 -41.72
C HIS A 3 -0.07 38.81 -42.93
N ASP A 4 1.18 38.39 -42.97
CA ASP A 4 1.69 37.49 -44.02
C ASP A 4 1.10 36.10 -43.73
N PRO A 5 0.08 35.65 -44.50
CA PRO A 5 -0.73 34.49 -44.13
C PRO A 5 0.10 33.21 -44.08
N GLY A 6 1.19 33.15 -44.86
CA GLY A 6 2.15 32.05 -44.84
C GLY A 6 2.90 31.95 -43.51
N GLY A 7 3.43 33.07 -43.00
CA GLY A 7 4.18 33.08 -41.74
C GLY A 7 3.32 32.68 -40.53
N LEU A 8 2.06 33.11 -40.52
CA LEU A 8 1.09 32.75 -39.48
C LEU A 8 0.76 31.25 -39.49
N LEU A 9 0.64 30.64 -40.67
CA LEU A 9 0.42 29.20 -40.82
C LEU A 9 1.62 28.39 -40.29
N PHE A 10 2.85 28.81 -40.57
CA PHE A 10 4.04 28.13 -40.05
C PHE A 10 4.13 28.18 -38.52
N ILE A 11 3.84 29.33 -37.92
CA ILE A 11 3.84 29.50 -36.46
C ILE A 11 2.73 28.63 -35.84
N ALA A 12 1.53 28.64 -36.41
CA ALA A 12 0.41 27.83 -35.94
C ALA A 12 0.72 26.32 -36.03
N LEU A 13 1.35 25.88 -37.13
CA LEU A 13 1.76 24.49 -37.32
C LEU A 13 2.84 24.07 -36.31
N GLY A 14 3.84 24.93 -36.08
CA GLY A 14 4.87 24.68 -35.07
C GLY A 14 4.29 24.56 -33.66
N LEU A 15 3.37 25.45 -33.29
CA LEU A 15 2.65 25.39 -32.01
C LEU A 15 1.83 24.11 -31.87
N ALA A 16 1.11 23.70 -32.93
CA ALA A 16 0.33 22.48 -32.93
C ALA A 16 1.21 21.23 -32.73
N LEU A 17 2.37 21.17 -33.39
CA LEU A 17 3.33 20.07 -33.23
C LEU A 17 3.94 20.02 -31.83
N VAL A 18 4.30 21.18 -31.26
CA VAL A 18 4.79 21.26 -29.88
C VAL A 18 3.73 20.79 -28.89
N ALA A 19 2.49 21.27 -29.04
CA ALA A 19 1.37 20.85 -28.19
C ALA A 19 1.10 19.34 -28.31
N ALA A 20 1.11 18.80 -29.54
CA ALA A 20 0.94 17.37 -29.78
C ALA A 20 2.08 16.56 -29.14
N GLY A 21 3.33 17.01 -29.25
CA GLY A 21 4.49 16.38 -28.63
C GLY A 21 4.41 16.36 -27.10
N PHE A 22 3.97 17.46 -26.48
CA PHE A 22 3.74 17.52 -25.03
C PHE A 22 2.63 16.58 -24.58
N VAL A 23 1.51 16.52 -25.32
CA VAL A 23 0.39 15.62 -25.01
C VAL A 23 0.80 14.16 -25.17
N TRP A 24 1.53 13.81 -26.24
CA TRP A 24 2.02 12.45 -26.45
C TRP A 24 3.03 12.04 -25.39
N ARG A 25 4.02 12.88 -25.08
CA ARG A 25 5.03 12.60 -24.03
C ARG A 25 4.37 12.45 -22.66
N GLY A 26 3.42 13.32 -22.33
CA GLY A 26 2.64 13.24 -21.09
C GLY A 26 1.77 11.98 -21.02
N ARG A 27 1.16 11.58 -22.13
CA ARG A 27 0.30 10.38 -22.21
C ARG A 27 1.11 9.07 -22.24
N VAL A 28 2.36 9.06 -22.72
CA VAL A 28 3.26 7.89 -22.67
C VAL A 28 3.84 7.69 -21.26
N LEU A 29 4.15 8.77 -20.55
CA LEU A 29 4.69 8.70 -19.18
C LEU A 29 3.62 8.48 -18.10
N ARG A 30 2.39 8.97 -18.30
CA ARG A 30 1.27 8.81 -17.36
C ARG A 30 0.93 7.35 -17.01
N PRO A 31 0.74 6.40 -17.95
CA PRO A 31 0.28 5.05 -17.63
C PRO A 31 1.30 4.27 -16.79
N LEU A 32 2.60 4.52 -17.00
CA LEU A 32 3.65 3.92 -16.17
C LEU A 32 3.68 4.54 -14.77
N SER A 33 3.49 5.85 -14.64
CA SER A 33 3.47 6.51 -13.33
C SER A 33 2.31 6.06 -12.45
N VAL A 34 1.10 5.91 -13.02
CA VAL A 34 -0.09 5.48 -12.27
C VAL A 34 0.01 4.01 -11.87
N LYS A 35 0.40 3.12 -12.79
CA LYS A 35 0.59 1.70 -12.45
C LYS A 35 1.71 1.49 -11.43
N ARG A 36 2.80 2.25 -11.51
CA ARG A 36 3.88 2.21 -10.52
C ARG A 36 3.44 2.77 -9.17
N ALA A 37 2.69 3.86 -9.14
CA ALA A 37 2.12 4.41 -7.92
C ALA A 37 1.16 3.40 -7.27
N GLN A 38 0.27 2.78 -8.05
CA GLN A 38 -0.65 1.76 -7.56
C GLN A 38 0.09 0.52 -7.03
N ALA A 39 1.10 0.03 -7.76
CA ALA A 39 1.93 -1.08 -7.30
C ALA A 39 2.73 -0.72 -6.02
N ALA A 40 3.16 0.54 -5.88
CA ALA A 40 3.81 1.01 -4.66
C ALA A 40 2.82 1.02 -3.49
N VAL A 41 1.60 1.53 -3.67
CA VAL A 41 0.55 1.54 -2.64
C VAL A 41 0.18 0.13 -2.20
N ILE A 42 0.04 -0.82 -3.12
CA ILE A 42 -0.25 -2.23 -2.77
C ILE A 42 0.87 -2.84 -1.93
N ARG A 43 2.13 -2.61 -2.30
CA ARG A 43 3.30 -3.09 -1.53
C ARG A 43 3.42 -2.42 -0.18
N GLU A 44 3.09 -1.14 -0.10
CA GLU A 44 3.10 -0.41 1.16
C GLU A 44 1.99 -0.92 2.09
N ARG A 45 0.79 -1.16 1.55
CA ARG A 45 -0.32 -1.76 2.29
C ARG A 45 0.06 -3.11 2.88
N SER A 46 0.64 -4.01 2.09
CA SER A 46 1.04 -5.33 2.58
C SER A 46 2.12 -5.24 3.67
N ARG A 47 3.14 -4.37 3.50
CA ARG A 47 4.17 -4.14 4.52
C ARG A 47 3.59 -3.57 5.82
N ASN A 48 2.65 -2.65 5.72
CA ASN A 48 1.99 -2.06 6.89
C ASN A 48 1.12 -3.08 7.62
N LEU A 49 0.47 -4.01 6.91
CA LEU A 49 -0.24 -5.13 7.55
C LEU A 49 0.72 -6.09 8.27
N LEU A 50 1.86 -6.41 7.67
CA LEU A 50 2.90 -7.21 8.34
C LEU A 50 3.43 -6.52 9.61
N ARG A 51 3.69 -5.21 9.56
CA ARG A 51 4.08 -4.44 10.75
C ARG A 51 2.98 -4.39 11.80
N SER A 52 1.72 -4.29 11.37
CA SER A 52 0.57 -4.32 12.27
C SER A 52 0.49 -5.67 13.01
N ALA A 53 0.77 -6.76 12.32
CA ALA A 53 0.86 -8.10 12.93
C ALA A 53 2.01 -8.19 13.94
N ASP A 54 3.21 -7.68 13.60
CA ASP A 54 4.34 -7.64 14.54
C ASP A 54 4.03 -6.85 15.80
N MET A 55 3.39 -5.68 15.64
CA MET A 55 2.96 -4.84 16.76
C MET A 55 1.90 -5.53 17.61
N ALA A 56 0.95 -6.22 17.01
CA ALA A 56 -0.08 -6.98 17.72
C ALA A 56 0.52 -8.15 18.51
N ILE A 57 1.47 -8.89 17.93
CA ILE A 57 2.20 -9.97 18.61
C ILE A 57 2.99 -9.41 19.79
N ALA A 58 3.76 -8.34 19.58
CA ALA A 58 4.54 -7.71 20.64
C ALA A 58 3.66 -7.18 21.78
N GLU A 59 2.51 -6.61 21.45
CA GLU A 59 1.54 -6.12 22.44
C GLU A 59 0.89 -7.26 23.22
N ALA A 60 0.52 -8.37 22.57
CA ALA A 60 0.00 -9.54 23.25
C ALA A 60 1.04 -10.15 24.21
N ARG A 61 2.29 -10.25 23.77
CA ARG A 61 3.40 -10.70 24.63
C ARG A 61 3.61 -9.79 25.84
N ARG A 62 3.46 -8.47 25.67
CA ARG A 62 3.54 -7.51 26.79
C ARG A 62 2.40 -7.66 27.79
N ARG A 63 1.21 -8.04 27.32
CA ARG A 63 0.01 -8.24 28.17
C ARG A 63 -0.02 -9.61 28.84
N ALA A 64 0.61 -10.62 28.23
CA ALA A 64 0.64 -11.96 28.77
C ALA A 64 1.35 -11.97 30.14
N ALA A 65 0.71 -12.61 31.12
CA ALA A 65 1.34 -12.84 32.41
C ALA A 65 2.51 -13.84 32.26
N ARG A 66 3.44 -13.84 33.23
CA ARG A 66 4.57 -14.78 33.19
C ARG A 66 4.06 -16.22 33.18
N GLY A 67 4.36 -16.96 32.11
CA GLY A 67 3.98 -18.37 31.97
C GLY A 67 2.63 -18.61 31.28
N GLU A 68 1.89 -17.56 30.91
CA GLU A 68 0.68 -17.69 30.09
C GLU A 68 1.00 -17.50 28.60
N PRO A 69 0.35 -18.25 27.69
CA PRO A 69 0.54 -18.05 26.26
C PRO A 69 -0.05 -16.71 25.82
N ALA A 70 0.67 -15.97 24.98
CA ALA A 70 0.21 -14.71 24.44
C ALA A 70 -0.89 -14.94 23.37
N ILE A 71 -2.11 -14.47 23.63
CA ILE A 71 -3.22 -14.62 22.69
C ILE A 71 -3.23 -13.44 21.71
N VAL A 72 -3.04 -13.72 20.42
CA VAL A 72 -3.05 -12.72 19.34
C VAL A 72 -4.15 -13.04 18.36
N THR A 73 -5.11 -12.11 18.21
CA THR A 73 -6.24 -12.29 17.30
C THR A 73 -6.08 -11.53 15.98
N VAL A 74 -6.74 -11.98 14.91
CA VAL A 74 -6.86 -11.23 13.65
C VAL A 74 -7.48 -9.86 13.90
N LYS A 75 -8.42 -9.76 14.86
CA LYS A 75 -9.03 -8.49 15.27
C LYS A 75 -8.01 -7.52 15.86
N ASP A 76 -7.02 -8.00 16.61
CA ASP A 76 -5.94 -7.14 17.12
C ASP A 76 -5.08 -6.58 16.00
N VAL A 77 -4.77 -7.39 14.99
CA VAL A 77 -4.04 -6.93 13.79
C VAL A 77 -4.83 -5.87 13.04
N THR A 78 -6.13 -6.10 12.79
CA THR A 78 -7.02 -5.11 12.16
C THR A 78 -7.11 -3.84 12.98
N ARG A 79 -7.24 -3.93 14.31
CA ARG A 79 -7.28 -2.78 15.21
C ARG A 79 -6.01 -1.95 15.13
N VAL A 80 -4.84 -2.59 15.19
CA VAL A 80 -3.53 -1.93 15.04
C VAL A 80 -3.41 -1.27 13.68
N ALA A 81 -3.83 -1.96 12.61
CA ALA A 81 -3.77 -1.45 11.25
C ALA A 81 -4.63 -0.19 11.07
N CYS A 82 -5.85 -0.17 11.61
CA CYS A 82 -6.72 1.00 11.59
C CYS A 82 -6.17 2.15 12.45
N GLN A 83 -5.65 1.85 13.65
CA GLN A 83 -5.16 2.87 14.60
C GLN A 83 -3.84 3.51 14.16
N HIS A 84 -2.88 2.72 13.69
CA HIS A 84 -1.53 3.21 13.38
C HIS A 84 -1.34 3.63 11.91
N TYR A 85 -2.09 3.05 10.98
CA TYR A 85 -1.94 3.32 9.55
C TYR A 85 -3.17 4.00 8.93
N GLY A 86 -4.21 4.28 9.72
CA GLY A 86 -5.39 5.02 9.28
C GLY A 86 -6.27 4.26 8.27
N TYR A 87 -6.14 2.94 8.18
CA TYR A 87 -7.00 2.15 7.31
C TYR A 87 -8.45 2.20 7.78
N ARG A 88 -9.38 2.48 6.86
CA ARG A 88 -10.82 2.50 7.16
C ARG A 88 -11.36 1.09 7.40
N PHE A 89 -10.86 0.13 6.65
CA PHE A 89 -11.21 -1.27 6.75
C PHE A 89 -10.03 -2.13 6.29
N VAL A 90 -9.85 -3.27 6.94
CA VAL A 90 -8.91 -4.31 6.53
C VAL A 90 -9.71 -5.61 6.48
N GLU A 91 -9.67 -6.27 5.34
CA GLU A 91 -10.33 -7.57 5.16
C GLU A 91 -9.76 -8.56 6.17
N ARG A 92 -10.64 -9.37 6.79
CA ARG A 92 -10.22 -10.38 7.77
C ARG A 92 -9.19 -11.34 7.17
N GLU A 93 -9.35 -11.70 5.90
CA GLU A 93 -8.44 -12.60 5.19
C GLU A 93 -7.04 -11.99 5.01
N GLU A 94 -6.95 -10.70 4.66
CA GLU A 94 -5.66 -9.99 4.52
C GLU A 94 -4.94 -9.92 5.88
N ALA A 95 -5.68 -9.58 6.93
CA ALA A 95 -5.15 -9.52 8.30
C ALA A 95 -4.73 -10.90 8.80
N ALA A 96 -5.52 -11.95 8.52
CA ALA A 96 -5.21 -13.33 8.87
C ALA A 96 -3.97 -13.81 8.13
N ALA A 97 -3.84 -13.55 6.83
CA ALA A 97 -2.67 -13.93 6.06
C ALA A 97 -1.39 -13.25 6.58
N ALA A 98 -1.46 -11.95 6.89
CA ALA A 98 -0.35 -11.22 7.49
C ALA A 98 0.02 -11.78 8.88
N LEU A 99 -0.99 -12.12 9.70
CA LEU A 99 -0.78 -12.72 11.02
C LEU A 99 -0.14 -14.10 10.92
N ARG A 100 -0.63 -14.99 10.05
CA ARG A 100 -0.04 -16.32 9.81
C ARG A 100 1.43 -16.21 9.42
N GLN A 101 1.75 -15.33 8.48
CA GLN A 101 3.12 -15.14 8.00
C GLN A 101 4.06 -14.68 9.12
N ARG A 102 3.63 -13.73 9.96
CA ARG A 102 4.46 -13.25 11.07
C ARG A 102 4.52 -14.22 12.24
N TYR A 103 3.43 -14.91 12.52
CA TYR A 103 3.36 -15.95 13.54
C TYR A 103 4.38 -17.07 13.27
N GLU A 104 4.49 -17.51 12.01
CA GLU A 104 5.50 -18.50 11.61
C GLU A 104 6.93 -17.92 11.62
N ALA A 105 7.11 -16.70 11.14
CA ALA A 105 8.43 -16.07 11.09
C ALA A 105 9.01 -15.74 12.48
N ALA A 106 8.16 -15.47 13.47
CA ALA A 106 8.56 -15.13 14.84
C ALA A 106 8.63 -16.35 15.79
N ASP A 107 8.46 -17.57 15.25
CA ASP A 107 8.36 -18.83 15.99
C ASP A 107 7.37 -18.76 17.16
N CYS A 108 6.26 -18.03 16.95
CA CYS A 108 5.24 -17.78 17.96
C CYS A 108 4.45 -19.05 18.34
N ARG A 109 4.69 -20.18 17.67
CA ARG A 109 4.06 -21.47 18.01
C ARG A 109 4.44 -21.96 19.41
N VAL A 110 5.55 -21.48 19.97
CA VAL A 110 6.06 -21.91 21.28
C VAL A 110 5.37 -21.18 22.43
N ASP A 111 5.02 -19.90 22.24
CA ASP A 111 4.62 -19.00 23.33
C ASP A 111 3.33 -18.19 23.05
N CYS A 112 2.71 -18.35 21.87
CA CYS A 112 1.52 -17.61 21.48
C CYS A 112 0.40 -18.53 20.95
N MET A 113 -0.84 -18.06 21.01
CA MET A 113 -2.01 -18.66 20.36
C MET A 113 -2.66 -17.66 19.41
N THR A 114 -3.28 -18.15 18.32
CA THR A 114 -3.94 -17.29 17.33
C THR A 114 -5.17 -17.91 16.69
N ASP A 115 -6.16 -17.08 16.36
CA ASP A 115 -7.37 -17.41 15.58
C ASP A 115 -7.14 -17.27 14.06
N ALA A 116 -5.90 -16.98 13.62
CA ALA A 116 -5.62 -16.76 12.21
C ALA A 116 -5.89 -18.00 11.35
N PHE A 117 -5.89 -19.20 11.91
CA PHE A 117 -6.10 -20.47 11.19
C PHE A 117 -7.55 -21.01 11.28
N SER A 118 -8.44 -20.34 12.03
CA SER A 118 -9.86 -20.71 12.17
C SER A 118 -10.74 -20.18 11.05
#